data_AF-A0A543CFR5-F1
#
_entry.id   AF-A0A543CFR5-F1
#
_cell.length_a   1.000
_cell.length_b   1.000
_cell.length_c   1.000
_cell.angle_alpha   90.00
_cell.angle_beta   90.00
_cell.angle_gamma   90.00
#
_symmetry.space_group_name_H-M   'P 1'
#
loop_
_entity.id
_entity.type
_entity.pdbx_description
1 polymer ?
#
loop_
_entity_poly.entity_id
_entity_poly.type
_entity_poly.pdbx_seq_one_letter_code
_entity_poly.pdbx_strand_id
1 'polypeptide(L)'
;MIQHMVAMLPQHVNAAPANDLNTDDLAKWLRQIFGPLFLVIVSIVAIFFLFTREITRFVQFIVLAIGIGVIFYVPNIIETTAKAIAKALGVS
;
A
#
# COMPACT_ATOMS: atom_id res chain seq x y z
N MET A 1 -64.62 -33.79 -12.71
CA MET A 1 -64.56 -32.71 -13.74
C MET A 1 -63.53 -31.62 -13.45
N ILE A 2 -63.01 -31.45 -12.22
CA ILE A 2 -61.96 -30.47 -11.87
C ILE A 2 -60.57 -30.82 -12.45
N GLN A 3 -60.28 -32.11 -12.68
CA GLN A 3 -58.98 -32.56 -13.21
C GLN A 3 -58.68 -32.12 -14.64
N HIS A 4 -59.71 -31.78 -15.43
CA HIS A 4 -59.51 -31.33 -16.82
C HIS A 4 -59.24 -29.81 -16.92
N MET A 5 -59.50 -29.04 -15.86
CA MET A 5 -59.22 -27.59 -15.83
C MET A 5 -57.75 -27.27 -15.51
N VAL A 6 -57.01 -28.19 -14.88
CA VAL A 6 -55.58 -28.00 -14.54
C VAL A 6 -54.68 -28.08 -15.79
N ALA A 7 -55.16 -28.68 -16.88
CA ALA A 7 -54.40 -28.79 -18.14
C ALA A 7 -54.46 -27.51 -19.01
N MET A 8 -55.27 -26.51 -18.65
CA MET A 8 -55.44 -25.27 -19.43
C MET A 8 -54.71 -24.06 -18.85
N LEU A 9 -53.96 -24.22 -17.75
CA LEU A 9 -53.08 -23.14 -17.31
C LEU A 9 -52.03 -22.92 -18.40
N PRO A 10 -51.87 -21.68 -18.90
CA PRO A 10 -50.78 -21.38 -19.81
C PRO A 10 -49.51 -21.85 -19.11
N GLN A 11 -48.79 -22.78 -19.77
CA GLN A 11 -47.47 -23.19 -19.33
C GLN A 11 -46.71 -21.89 -19.17
N HIS A 12 -46.50 -21.46 -17.92
CA HIS A 12 -45.60 -20.36 -17.63
C HIS A 12 -44.33 -20.74 -18.36
N VAL A 13 -44.00 -19.98 -19.41
CA VAL A 13 -42.73 -20.08 -20.09
C VAL A 13 -41.75 -19.76 -18.99
N ASN A 14 -41.27 -20.81 -18.34
CA ASN A 14 -40.21 -20.74 -17.37
C ASN A 14 -39.05 -20.26 -18.21
N ALA A 15 -38.82 -18.94 -18.20
CA ALA A 15 -37.64 -18.35 -18.78
C ALA A 15 -36.50 -19.10 -18.12
N ALA A 16 -35.93 -20.05 -18.84
CA ALA A 16 -34.68 -20.68 -18.43
C ALA A 16 -33.75 -19.52 -18.08
N PRO A 17 -33.07 -19.55 -16.92
CA PRO A 17 -32.07 -18.54 -16.67
C PRO A 17 -31.13 -18.63 -17.87
N ALA A 18 -31.07 -17.57 -18.66
CA ALA A 18 -30.08 -17.43 -19.70
C ALA A 18 -28.74 -17.28 -18.96
N ASN A 19 -28.21 -18.41 -18.48
CA ASN A 19 -26.91 -18.54 -17.83
C ASN A 19 -25.80 -18.43 -18.88
N ASP A 20 -25.92 -17.45 -19.77
CA ASP A 20 -24.88 -17.07 -20.72
C ASP A 20 -24.35 -15.67 -20.37
N LEU A 21 -24.19 -15.39 -19.08
CA LEU A 21 -23.16 -14.43 -18.69
C LEU A 21 -21.84 -15.17 -18.83
N ASN A 22 -21.18 -14.94 -19.96
CA ASN A 22 -19.90 -15.53 -20.33
C ASN A 22 -18.78 -14.98 -19.42
N THR A 23 -18.76 -15.45 -18.18
CA THR A 23 -17.82 -15.01 -17.13
C THR A 23 -16.40 -15.46 -17.41
N ASP A 24 -16.22 -16.52 -18.19
CA ASP A 24 -14.92 -17.03 -18.60
C ASP A 24 -14.19 -16.07 -19.54
N ASP A 25 -14.89 -15.51 -20.53
CA ASP A 25 -14.35 -14.49 -21.43
C ASP A 25 -14.02 -13.19 -20.68
N LEU A 26 -14.88 -12.78 -19.75
CA LEU A 26 -14.62 -11.63 -18.89
C LEU A 26 -13.39 -11.86 -17.99
N ALA A 27 -13.27 -13.03 -17.39
CA ALA A 27 -12.13 -13.38 -16.53
C ALA A 27 -10.82 -13.49 -17.34
N LYS A 28 -10.89 -13.97 -18.58
CA LYS A 28 -9.73 -14.05 -19.48
C LYS A 28 -9.26 -12.66 -19.90
N TRP A 29 -10.19 -11.79 -20.28
CA TRP A 29 -9.92 -10.37 -20.58
C TRP A 29 -9.31 -9.66 -19.36
N LEU A 30 -9.91 -9.84 -18.18
CA LEU A 30 -9.42 -9.22 -16.96
C LEU A 30 -8.00 -9.68 -16.61
N ARG A 31 -7.70 -10.99 -16.68
CA ARG A 31 -6.36 -11.53 -16.41
C ARG A 31 -5.31 -11.02 -17.40
N GLN A 32 -5.66 -10.90 -18.68
CA GLN A 32 -4.73 -10.42 -19.71
C GLN A 32 -4.30 -8.96 -19.47
N ILE A 33 -5.16 -8.16 -18.84
CA ILE A 33 -4.88 -6.75 -18.54
C ILE A 33 -4.31 -6.58 -17.13
N PHE A 34 -5.00 -7.08 -16.10
CA PHE A 34 -4.61 -6.89 -14.71
C PHE A 34 -3.35 -7.67 -14.34
N GLY A 35 -3.14 -8.87 -14.89
CA GLY A 35 -2.00 -9.71 -14.56
C GLY A 35 -0.67 -9.00 -14.85
N PRO A 36 -0.39 -8.62 -16.11
CA PRO A 36 0.85 -7.93 -16.47
C PRO A 36 1.01 -6.58 -15.77
N LEU A 37 -0.07 -5.77 -15.71
CA LEU A 37 -0.02 -4.44 -15.11
C LEU A 37 0.28 -4.49 -13.61
N PHE A 38 -0.36 -5.40 -12.89
CA PHE A 38 -0.11 -5.61 -11.45
C PHE A 38 1.33 -6.04 -11.20
N LEU A 39 1.85 -7.01 -11.95
CA LEU A 39 3.23 -7.48 -11.78
C LEU A 39 4.26 -6.39 -12.04
N VAL A 40 4.07 -5.55 -13.05
CA VAL A 40 4.98 -4.42 -13.34
C VAL A 40 4.99 -3.43 -12.19
N ILE A 41 3.81 -3.01 -11.72
CA ILE A 41 3.71 -2.03 -10.63
C ILE A 41 4.30 -2.61 -9.33
N VAL A 42 3.93 -3.84 -8.97
CA VAL A 42 4.44 -4.52 -7.78
C VAL A 42 5.96 -4.71 -7.86
N SER A 43 6.50 -5.02 -9.04
CA SER A 43 7.95 -5.13 -9.23
C SER A 43 8.66 -3.81 -8.95
N ILE A 44 8.15 -2.68 -9.45
CA ILE A 44 8.73 -1.36 -9.21
C ILE A 44 8.67 -1.02 -7.72
N VAL A 45 7.50 -1.22 -7.10
CA VAL A 45 7.30 -0.96 -5.67
C VAL A 45 8.19 -1.87 -4.81
N ALA A 46 8.36 -3.15 -5.18
CA ALA A 46 9.22 -4.09 -4.48
C ALA A 46 10.69 -3.68 -4.53
N ILE A 47 11.18 -3.23 -5.70
CA ILE A 47 12.52 -2.69 -5.86
C ILE A 47 12.70 -1.44 -4.99
N PHE A 48 11.75 -0.50 -5.07
CA PHE A 48 11.77 0.72 -4.25
C PHE A 48 11.77 0.39 -2.76
N PHE A 49 10.93 -0.56 -2.33
CA PHE A 49 10.83 -1.00 -0.94
C PHE A 49 12.14 -1.63 -0.45
N LEU A 50 12.76 -2.47 -1.28
CA LEU A 50 14.04 -3.12 -0.98
C LEU A 50 15.15 -2.08 -0.77
N PHE A 51 15.26 -1.09 -1.67
CA PHE A 51 16.23 -0.02 -1.51
C PHE A 51 15.89 0.94 -0.37
N THR A 52 14.63 1.31 -0.21
CA THR A 52 14.20 2.26 0.82
C THR A 52 14.46 1.70 2.22
N ARG A 53 14.19 0.41 2.46
CA ARG A 53 14.38 -0.21 3.78
C ARG A 53 15.86 -0.26 4.20
N GLU A 54 16.76 -0.49 3.25
CA GLU A 54 18.20 -0.54 3.53
C GLU A 54 18.80 0.88 3.61
N ILE A 55 18.44 1.76 2.68
CA ILE A 55 18.96 3.13 2.62
C ILE A 55 18.51 3.95 3.82
N THR A 56 17.26 3.82 4.29
CA THR A 56 16.79 4.57 5.47
C THR A 56 17.60 4.25 6.73
N ARG A 57 17.98 2.99 6.94
CA ARG A 57 18.88 2.59 8.03
C ARG A 57 20.27 3.21 7.85
N PHE A 58 20.81 3.20 6.64
CA PHE A 58 22.10 3.81 6.35
C PHE A 58 22.10 5.33 6.55
N VAL A 59 21.04 6.01 6.12
CA VAL A 59 20.85 7.46 6.31
C VAL A 59 20.78 7.81 7.80
N GLN A 60 20.12 6.99 8.63
CA GLN A 60 20.11 7.20 10.09
C GLN A 60 21.53 7.20 10.67
N PHE A 61 22.40 6.28 10.25
CA PHE A 61 23.79 6.26 10.66
C PHE A 61 24.56 7.49 10.21
N ILE A 62 24.39 7.92 8.95
CA ILE A 62 25.03 9.14 8.44
C ILE A 62 24.58 10.37 9.22
N VAL A 63 23.28 10.53 9.44
CA VAL A 63 22.72 11.68 10.18
C VAL A 63 23.27 11.71 11.60
N LEU A 64 23.36 10.56 12.27
CA LEU A 64 23.94 10.48 13.61
C LEU A 64 25.43 10.82 13.60
N ALA A 65 26.21 10.27 12.66
CA ALA A 65 27.62 10.56 12.52
C ALA A 65 27.90 12.06 12.27
N ILE A 66 27.12 12.68 11.38
CA ILE A 66 27.18 14.13 11.12
C ILE A 66 26.81 14.91 12.37
N GLY A 67 25.74 14.52 13.07
CA GLY A 67 25.30 15.18 14.31
C GLY A 67 26.38 15.19 15.39
N ILE A 68 27.03 14.05 15.62
CA ILE A 68 28.19 13.96 16.52
C ILE A 68 29.34 14.83 16.01
N GLY A 69 29.68 14.74 14.72
CA GLY A 69 30.72 15.59 14.14
C GLY A 69 30.47 17.08 14.37
N VAL A 70 29.24 17.55 14.17
CA VAL A 70 28.85 18.94 14.39
C VAL A 70 28.98 19.34 15.86
N ILE A 71 28.45 18.54 16.78
CA ILE A 71 28.46 18.86 18.22
C ILE A 71 29.89 19.01 18.75
N PHE A 72 30.81 18.13 18.33
CA PHE A 72 32.15 18.08 18.89
C PHE A 72 33.18 18.94 18.14
N TYR A 73 33.02 19.15 16.83
CA TYR A 73 34.02 19.84 16.01
C TYR A 73 33.62 21.26 15.59
N VAL A 74 32.34 21.64 15.66
CA VAL A 74 31.96 23.03 15.37
C VAL A 74 32.21 23.88 16.62
N PRO A 75 33.04 24.95 16.51
CA PRO A 75 33.34 25.80 17.65
C PRO A 75 32.07 26.47 18.19
N ASN A 76 32.04 26.73 19.50
CA ASN A 76 30.94 27.37 20.23
C ASN A 76 29.65 26.56 20.38
N ILE A 77 29.50 25.38 19.77
CA ILE A 77 28.30 24.55 19.96
C ILE A 77 28.20 24.06 21.40
N ILE A 78 29.28 23.48 21.94
CA ILE A 78 29.31 22.97 23.31
C ILE A 78 29.01 24.10 24.32
N GLU A 79 29.59 25.27 24.13
CA GLU A 79 29.38 26.43 25.00
C GLU A 79 27.93 26.93 24.95
N THR A 80 27.35 27.03 23.74
CA THR A 80 25.98 27.50 23.55
C THR A 80 24.98 26.50 24.14
N THR A 81 25.18 25.20 23.91
CA THR A 81 24.35 24.15 24.49
C THR A 81 24.46 24.13 26.02
N ALA A 82 25.67 24.25 26.56
CA ALA A 82 25.88 24.31 28.01
C ALA A 82 25.18 25.52 28.64
N LYS A 83 25.32 26.71 28.05
CA LYS A 83 24.61 27.92 28.51
C LYS A 83 23.09 27.78 28.42
N ALA A 84 22.59 27.18 27.34
CA ALA A 84 21.16 26.95 27.17
C ALA A 84 20.60 25.98 28.24
N ILE A 85 21.32 24.90 28.52
CA ILE A 85 20.95 23.94 29.56
C ILE A 85 21.04 24.59 30.95
N ALA A 86 22.13 25.28 31.26
CA ALA A 86 22.33 25.97 32.53
C ALA A 86 21.18 26.96 32.79
N LYS A 87 20.86 27.79 31.79
CA LYS A 87 19.72 28.73 31.85
C LYS A 87 18.38 28.01 32.04
N ALA A 88 18.14 26.90 31.35
CA ALA A 88 16.92 26.11 31.51
C ALA A 88 16.81 25.46 32.90
N LEU A 89 17.94 25.12 33.51
CA LEU A 89 18.04 24.58 34.87
C LEU A 89 18.06 25.67 35.95
N GLY A 90 17.99 26.95 35.58
CA GLY A 90 18.00 28.08 36.53
C GLY A 90 19.37 28.35 37.14
N VAL A 91 20.43 27.80 36.56
CA VAL A 91 21.83 28.05 36.94
C VAL A 91 22.42 29.00 35.92
N SER A 92 22.62 30.26 36.31
CA SER A 92 23.20 31.32 35.46
C SER A 92 24.70 31.43 35.63
#